data_AF-A0A0Q4DQZ1-F1
#
_entry.id   AF-A0A0Q4DQZ1-F1
#
_cell.length_a   1.000
_cell.length_b   1.000
_cell.length_c   1.000
_cell.angle_alpha   90.00
_cell.angle_beta   90.00
_cell.angle_gamma   90.00
#
_symmetry.space_group_name_H-M   'P 1'
#
loop_
_entity.id
_entity.type
_entity.pdbx_description
1 polymer ?
#
loop_
_entity_poly.entity_id
_entity_poly.type
_entity_poly.pdbx_seq_one_letter_code
_entity_poly.pdbx_strand_id
1 'polypeptide(L)'
;MGVEDEYEGGPDQLAEKMEQLDEVLAEQRAEALRAGLEDFDLDEEDAALLAGLASGEGAIEFLPALPVVAIVGRPNVGKSALVNRILGRREAVVEDTPGVTRDRVTYKAEWLDRRFSLVDTGGWEPDAKGIDRSVAAQAEVAIDLADIVLFVVDATVGATSTDEHVVKLLRKSGKPVFLIANKVDDARHEPEAAALWNLGLGEPHPVSAIHGRGVADLLDEIMKVLPDVSAVAKYEIGGPRRVAILGRPNVGKSSLLNKAAGEERVVVNELAGTTRDPVDEVVELGGKLWTLVDTAGIRRRVHLSQGADFYASLRTSTALEKSEVAVVVIDVSQPISVQDLNIIDLVLESGRALVLAFNKWDRLNDDDMENQDRRRYLEREIEQDLAHVAWAPRVNISARTGRHLDKLVPALEQALESWDTRIPTGKFNAFLSELVAEHPHPLRGGKQPRILFGTQAATRPPTFVLFTTGFLDPGYRRFIQRRLREIYGFEGTPIVLNMRIREKRQR
;
A
#
# COMPACT_ATOMS: atom_id res chain seq x y z
N MET A 1 1.54 19.82 37.25
CA MET A 1 0.89 20.64 36.22
C MET A 1 1.69 20.43 34.96
N GLY A 2 1.23 19.49 34.15
CA GLY A 2 1.89 19.15 32.90
C GLY A 2 1.60 20.25 31.87
N VAL A 3 2.43 20.34 30.84
CA VAL A 3 2.23 21.25 29.68
C VAL A 3 0.91 20.94 28.93
N GLU A 4 0.24 19.82 29.27
CA GLU A 4 -1.05 19.41 28.73
C GLU A 4 -2.24 20.16 29.35
N ASP A 5 -2.09 20.72 30.56
CA ASP A 5 -3.16 21.47 31.26
C ASP A 5 -3.38 22.90 30.68
N GLU A 6 -2.52 23.37 29.75
CA GLU A 6 -2.57 24.76 29.22
C GLU A 6 -3.62 24.98 28.10
N TYR A 7 -4.27 23.92 27.60
CA TYR A 7 -5.18 24.00 26.44
C TYR A 7 -6.60 23.48 26.72
N GLU A 8 -6.97 23.29 27.99
CA GLU A 8 -8.35 23.03 28.40
C GLU A 8 -9.04 24.37 28.73
N GLY A 9 -9.76 24.97 27.77
CA GLY A 9 -10.37 26.27 28.04
C GLY A 9 -11.41 26.73 27.03
N GLY A 10 -12.69 26.45 27.30
CA GLY A 10 -13.85 27.01 26.61
C GLY A 10 -14.91 25.95 26.27
N PRO A 11 -16.17 26.34 26.01
CA PRO A 11 -17.13 25.43 25.37
C PRO A 11 -16.62 25.09 23.96
N ASP A 12 -16.27 23.83 23.75
CA ASP A 12 -15.78 23.30 22.48
C ASP A 12 -16.90 23.29 21.43
N GLN A 13 -16.96 24.34 20.61
CA GLN A 13 -17.92 24.48 19.50
C GLN A 13 -17.31 24.07 18.16
N LEU A 14 -16.05 23.60 18.15
CA LEU A 14 -15.33 23.30 16.92
C LEU A 14 -16.05 22.24 16.10
N ALA A 15 -16.56 21.18 16.74
CA ALA A 15 -17.30 20.12 16.07
C ALA A 15 -18.57 20.64 15.38
N GLU A 16 -19.37 21.44 16.09
CA GLU A 16 -20.61 22.03 15.54
C GLU A 16 -20.32 22.96 14.36
N LYS A 17 -19.26 23.78 14.46
CA LYS A 17 -18.84 24.67 13.37
C LYS A 17 -18.32 23.93 12.15
N MET A 18 -17.62 22.81 12.36
CA MET A 18 -17.14 21.96 11.27
C MET A 18 -18.29 21.23 10.56
N GLU A 19 -19.34 20.83 11.30
CA GLU A 19 -20.54 20.23 10.71
C GLU A 19 -21.35 21.22 9.87
N GLN A 20 -21.37 22.50 10.25
CA GLN A 20 -22.07 23.57 9.53
C GLN A 20 -21.24 24.25 8.42
N LEU A 21 -20.05 23.70 8.11
CA LEU A 21 -19.12 24.32 7.17
C LEU A 21 -19.64 24.24 5.73
N ASP A 22 -19.70 25.39 5.06
CA ASP A 22 -19.89 25.45 3.60
C ASP A 22 -18.59 25.02 2.90
N GLU A 23 -18.60 23.83 2.31
CA GLU A 23 -17.43 23.23 1.65
C GLU A 23 -16.91 24.06 0.47
N VAL A 24 -17.80 24.71 -0.29
CA VAL A 24 -17.42 25.52 -1.45
C VAL A 24 -16.68 26.78 -0.98
N LEU A 25 -17.21 27.43 0.05
CA LEU A 25 -16.57 28.60 0.65
C LEU A 25 -15.24 28.24 1.33
N ALA A 26 -15.17 27.06 1.97
CA ALA A 26 -13.94 26.57 2.59
C ALA A 26 -12.83 26.33 1.56
N GLU A 27 -13.17 25.76 0.40
CA GLU A 27 -12.21 25.51 -0.68
C GLU A 27 -11.72 26.83 -1.28
N GLN A 28 -12.63 27.79 -1.58
CA GLN A 28 -12.25 29.12 -2.07
C GLN A 28 -11.31 29.87 -1.10
N ARG A 29 -11.54 29.73 0.22
CA ARG A 29 -10.64 30.30 1.24
C ARG A 29 -9.28 29.62 1.25
N ALA A 30 -9.23 28.29 1.10
CA ALA A 30 -7.97 27.56 1.03
C ALA A 30 -7.16 27.91 -0.21
N GLU A 31 -7.80 28.09 -1.38
CA GLU A 31 -7.15 28.60 -2.60
C GLU A 31 -6.54 29.98 -2.38
N ALA A 32 -7.25 30.89 -1.71
CA ALA A 32 -6.74 32.22 -1.39
C ALA A 32 -5.55 32.19 -0.41
N LEU A 33 -5.62 31.37 0.64
CA LEU A 33 -4.51 31.17 1.59
C LEU A 33 -3.27 30.62 0.89
N ARG A 34 -3.48 29.66 -0.02
CA ARG A 34 -2.42 29.06 -0.81
C ARG A 34 -1.78 30.06 -1.76
N ALA A 35 -2.57 30.85 -2.49
CA ALA A 35 -2.03 31.90 -3.36
C ALA A 35 -1.17 32.91 -2.56
N GLY A 36 -1.57 33.20 -1.31
CA GLY A 36 -0.78 34.01 -0.38
C GLY A 36 0.58 33.43 0.00
N LEU A 37 0.87 32.15 -0.26
CA LEU A 37 2.19 31.56 -0.04
C LEU A 37 3.24 32.03 -1.07
N GLU A 38 2.84 32.57 -2.22
CA GLU A 38 3.76 33.10 -3.22
C GLU A 38 4.57 34.33 -2.71
N ASP A 39 4.06 35.00 -1.69
CA ASP A 39 4.74 36.10 -0.99
C ASP A 39 5.88 35.60 -0.06
N PHE A 40 6.03 34.29 0.12
CA PHE A 40 7.04 33.65 0.96
C PHE A 40 8.05 32.88 0.12
N ASP A 41 9.23 32.63 0.69
CA ASP A 41 10.26 31.87 -0.01
C ASP A 41 9.90 30.37 0.01
N LEU A 42 9.64 29.82 -1.17
CA LEU A 42 9.29 28.42 -1.39
C LEU A 42 10.48 27.70 -2.00
N ASP A 43 10.92 26.62 -1.39
CA ASP A 43 11.86 25.69 -2.00
C ASP A 43 11.16 24.85 -3.10
N GLU A 44 11.97 24.18 -3.93
CA GLU A 44 11.48 23.42 -5.08
C GLU A 44 10.61 22.23 -4.67
N GLU A 45 10.95 21.55 -3.56
CA GLU A 45 10.16 20.44 -3.00
C GLU A 45 8.76 20.90 -2.56
N ASP A 46 8.66 22.00 -1.84
CA ASP A 46 7.39 22.47 -1.35
C ASP A 46 6.58 23.17 -2.45
N ALA A 47 7.24 23.76 -3.45
CA ALA A 47 6.56 24.25 -4.66
C ALA A 47 5.93 23.09 -5.44
N ALA A 48 6.61 21.95 -5.56
CA ALA A 48 6.08 20.74 -6.18
C ALA A 48 4.92 20.14 -5.38
N LEU A 49 5.05 20.07 -4.04
CA LEU A 49 3.98 19.63 -3.14
C LEU A 49 2.74 20.50 -3.29
N LEU A 50 2.91 21.84 -3.31
CA LEU A 50 1.81 22.75 -3.53
C LEU A 50 1.25 22.55 -4.94
N ALA A 51 2.06 22.57 -6.00
CA ALA A 51 1.60 22.40 -7.38
C ALA A 51 0.71 21.14 -7.56
N GLY A 52 1.09 20.00 -6.96
CA GLY A 52 0.28 18.78 -6.97
C GLY A 52 -1.09 18.89 -6.31
N LEU A 53 -1.30 19.88 -5.44
CA LEU A 53 -2.59 20.18 -4.80
C LEU A 53 -3.51 21.10 -5.64
N ALA A 54 -3.00 21.77 -6.70
CA ALA A 54 -3.81 22.71 -7.51
C ALA A 54 -4.69 22.00 -8.53
N SER A 55 -4.49 20.70 -8.72
CA SER A 55 -5.27 19.84 -9.61
C SER A 55 -6.72 19.63 -9.14
N GLY A 56 -7.11 20.16 -7.98
CA GLY A 56 -8.51 20.21 -7.56
C GLY A 56 -9.19 18.84 -7.54
N GLU A 57 -8.70 17.92 -6.72
CA GLU A 57 -9.38 16.64 -6.48
C GLU A 57 -9.81 16.56 -5.01
N GLY A 58 -11.01 17.08 -4.72
CA GLY A 58 -11.79 16.74 -3.53
C GLY A 58 -12.35 15.31 -3.57
N ALA A 59 -11.80 14.45 -4.40
CA ALA A 59 -12.07 13.03 -4.45
C ALA A 59 -10.88 12.28 -3.84
N ILE A 60 -11.16 11.13 -3.25
CA ILE A 60 -10.16 10.17 -2.82
C ILE A 60 -9.13 10.01 -3.95
N GLU A 61 -7.89 10.47 -3.74
CA GLU A 61 -6.75 10.09 -4.58
C GLU A 61 -6.48 8.60 -4.33
N PHE A 62 -7.28 7.76 -4.97
CA PHE A 62 -6.79 6.47 -5.37
C PHE A 62 -5.65 6.76 -6.34
N LEU A 63 -4.45 6.26 -6.05
CA LEU A 63 -3.39 6.27 -7.06
C LEU A 63 -4.00 5.70 -8.35
N PRO A 64 -3.96 6.43 -9.47
CA PRO A 64 -4.53 5.94 -10.72
C PRO A 64 -3.92 4.57 -11.00
N ALA A 65 -4.76 3.59 -11.30
CA ALA A 65 -4.27 2.25 -11.60
C ALA A 65 -3.26 2.38 -12.73
N LEU A 66 -2.03 1.91 -12.48
CA LEU A 66 -0.95 1.99 -13.45
C LEU A 66 -1.45 1.34 -14.75
N PRO A 67 -1.21 1.97 -15.91
CA PRO A 67 -1.62 1.39 -17.18
C PRO A 67 -1.00 0.00 -17.34
N VAL A 68 -1.79 -0.94 -17.82
CA VAL A 68 -1.44 -2.36 -17.86
C VAL A 68 -1.03 -2.75 -19.27
N VAL A 69 0.19 -3.26 -19.41
CA VAL A 69 0.75 -3.78 -20.66
C VAL A 69 0.84 -5.30 -20.54
N ALA A 70 0.06 -6.04 -21.33
CA ALA A 70 0.13 -7.51 -21.35
C ALA A 70 1.05 -8.02 -22.43
N ILE A 71 1.93 -8.97 -22.11
CA ILE A 71 2.76 -9.68 -23.08
C ILE A 71 2.13 -11.03 -23.37
N VAL A 72 1.72 -11.23 -24.63
CA VAL A 72 1.02 -12.41 -25.15
C VAL A 72 1.83 -13.00 -26.30
N GLY A 73 1.79 -14.33 -26.48
CA GLY A 73 2.54 -15.01 -27.56
C GLY A 73 2.94 -16.42 -27.14
N ARG A 74 3.21 -17.34 -28.07
CA ARG A 74 3.47 -18.77 -27.81
C ARG A 74 4.63 -19.05 -26.82
N PRO A 75 4.81 -20.27 -26.28
CA PRO A 75 6.05 -20.62 -25.58
C PRO A 75 7.29 -20.35 -26.42
N ASN A 76 8.41 -20.09 -25.77
CA ASN A 76 9.74 -20.02 -26.39
C ASN A 76 9.93 -18.92 -27.46
N VAL A 77 8.94 -18.04 -27.65
CA VAL A 77 9.07 -16.82 -28.48
C VAL A 77 9.89 -15.73 -27.79
N GLY A 78 10.28 -15.92 -26.53
CA GLY A 78 11.15 -15.01 -25.76
C GLY A 78 10.42 -13.93 -24.96
N LYS A 79 9.16 -14.17 -24.54
CA LYS A 79 8.38 -13.26 -23.67
C LYS A 79 9.11 -12.89 -22.38
N SER A 80 9.57 -13.87 -21.60
CA SER A 80 10.23 -13.60 -20.31
C SER A 80 11.60 -12.93 -20.48
N ALA A 81 12.28 -13.16 -21.60
CA ALA A 81 13.49 -12.41 -21.96
C ALA A 81 13.15 -10.92 -22.22
N LEU A 82 12.02 -10.65 -22.89
CA LEU A 82 11.55 -9.28 -23.15
C LEU A 82 11.12 -8.59 -21.85
N VAL A 83 10.38 -9.28 -20.98
CA VAL A 83 10.01 -8.82 -19.63
C VAL A 83 11.26 -8.38 -18.86
N ASN A 84 12.26 -9.25 -18.75
CA ASN A 84 13.51 -8.94 -18.06
C ASN A 84 14.23 -7.73 -18.65
N ARG A 85 14.18 -7.58 -19.97
CA ARG A 85 14.80 -6.45 -20.64
C ARG A 85 14.11 -5.14 -20.27
N ILE A 86 12.79 -5.13 -20.28
CA ILE A 86 11.98 -3.95 -19.94
C ILE A 86 12.18 -3.56 -18.47
N LEU A 87 12.30 -4.53 -17.55
CA LEU A 87 12.46 -4.26 -16.13
C LEU A 87 13.84 -3.72 -15.73
N GLY A 88 14.86 -3.80 -16.60
CA GLY A 88 16.21 -3.31 -16.30
C GLY A 88 16.98 -4.08 -15.21
N ARG A 89 16.36 -5.10 -14.60
CA ARG A 89 16.91 -5.99 -13.57
C ARG A 89 16.50 -7.44 -13.83
N ARG A 90 17.35 -8.40 -13.47
CA ARG A 90 17.07 -9.85 -13.62
C ARG A 90 16.08 -10.35 -12.55
N GLU A 91 14.81 -9.95 -12.64
CA GLU A 91 13.75 -10.43 -11.74
C GLU A 91 12.95 -11.63 -12.29
N ALA A 92 12.82 -11.79 -13.61
CA ALA A 92 12.25 -13.00 -14.19
C ALA A 92 13.35 -14.05 -14.38
N VAL A 93 13.17 -15.21 -13.76
CA VAL A 93 14.11 -16.34 -13.90
C VAL A 93 14.12 -16.79 -15.36
N VAL A 94 15.24 -16.62 -16.06
CA VAL A 94 15.47 -17.24 -17.37
C VAL A 94 16.06 -18.63 -17.08
N GLU A 95 15.22 -19.66 -17.07
CA GLU A 95 15.66 -21.04 -17.11
C GLU A 95 15.12 -21.69 -18.38
N ASP A 96 16.01 -22.15 -19.25
CA ASP A 96 15.73 -22.78 -20.55
C ASP A 96 15.21 -24.23 -20.42
N THR A 97 14.46 -24.54 -19.36
CA THR A 97 13.92 -25.89 -19.15
C THR A 97 12.41 -25.92 -19.41
N PRO A 98 11.93 -26.56 -20.48
CA PRO A 98 10.49 -26.73 -20.73
C PRO A 98 9.85 -27.57 -19.61
N GLY A 99 8.69 -27.15 -19.09
CA GLY A 99 7.95 -27.91 -18.05
C GLY A 99 7.50 -27.15 -16.79
N VAL A 100 7.46 -25.80 -16.78
CA VAL A 100 6.95 -25.05 -15.62
C VAL A 100 5.92 -24.02 -16.06
N THR A 101 4.65 -24.43 -16.06
CA THR A 101 3.51 -23.51 -16.17
C THR A 101 3.50 -22.59 -14.95
N ARG A 102 3.84 -21.32 -15.14
CA ARG A 102 3.74 -20.29 -14.11
C ARG A 102 2.60 -19.35 -14.46
N ASP A 103 1.69 -19.19 -13.51
CA ASP A 103 0.60 -18.23 -13.54
C ASP A 103 1.11 -16.80 -13.76
N ARG A 104 0.17 -15.95 -14.19
CA ARG A 104 0.38 -14.55 -14.56
C ARG A 104 1.19 -13.78 -13.53
N VAL A 105 2.36 -13.31 -13.94
CA VAL A 105 3.20 -12.47 -13.09
C VAL A 105 3.06 -11.02 -13.53
N THR A 106 2.69 -10.15 -12.59
CA THR A 106 2.63 -8.71 -12.82
C THR A 106 3.88 -8.06 -12.24
N TYR A 107 4.57 -7.27 -13.05
CA TYR A 107 5.79 -6.55 -12.69
C TYR A 107 5.55 -5.04 -12.81
N LYS A 108 6.13 -4.25 -11.90
CA LYS A 108 6.13 -2.78 -12.04
C LYS A 108 7.32 -2.38 -12.90
N ALA A 109 7.05 -1.66 -13.97
CA ALA A 109 8.05 -1.16 -14.92
C ALA A 109 8.00 0.37 -14.99
N GLU A 110 9.10 0.96 -15.43
CA GLU A 110 9.26 2.40 -15.58
C GLU A 110 10.06 2.69 -16.84
N TRP A 111 9.58 3.64 -17.64
CA TRP A 111 10.26 4.12 -18.85
C TRP A 111 10.07 5.64 -18.98
N LEU A 112 11.15 6.41 -19.07
CA LEU A 112 11.14 7.88 -19.16
C LEU A 112 10.22 8.53 -18.11
N ASP A 113 10.40 8.13 -16.84
CA ASP A 113 9.62 8.55 -15.67
C ASP A 113 8.11 8.19 -15.70
N ARG A 114 7.66 7.41 -16.70
CA ARG A 114 6.30 6.86 -16.77
C ARG A 114 6.26 5.44 -16.23
N ARG A 115 5.44 5.22 -15.20
CA ARG A 115 5.26 3.93 -14.54
C ARG A 115 4.10 3.16 -15.15
N PHE A 116 4.27 1.85 -15.33
CA PHE A 116 3.24 0.96 -15.86
C PHE A 116 3.37 -0.45 -15.30
N SER A 117 2.31 -1.24 -15.37
CA SER A 117 2.28 -2.64 -14.94
C SER A 117 2.46 -3.56 -16.14
N LEU A 118 3.45 -4.44 -16.09
CA LEU A 118 3.74 -5.43 -17.12
C LEU A 118 3.22 -6.81 -16.70
N VAL A 119 2.30 -7.39 -17.45
CA VAL A 119 1.73 -8.71 -17.16
C VAL A 119 2.30 -9.74 -18.14
N ASP A 120 3.08 -10.71 -17.63
CA ASP A 120 3.52 -11.87 -18.41
C ASP A 120 2.45 -12.95 -18.34
N THR A 121 1.91 -13.34 -19.50
CA THR A 121 0.89 -14.38 -19.60
C THR A 121 1.44 -15.81 -19.58
N GLY A 122 2.76 -15.98 -19.43
CA GLY A 122 3.41 -17.29 -19.40
C GLY A 122 3.50 -17.96 -20.78
N GLY A 123 4.40 -18.94 -20.93
CA GLY A 123 4.48 -19.80 -22.11
C GLY A 123 3.35 -20.82 -22.15
N TRP A 124 2.47 -20.75 -23.15
CA TRP A 124 1.35 -21.68 -23.37
C TRP A 124 1.80 -23.13 -23.67
N GLU A 125 1.96 -24.00 -22.68
CA GLU A 125 2.37 -25.38 -22.93
C GLU A 125 1.26 -26.20 -23.65
N PRO A 126 1.58 -26.96 -24.72
CA PRO A 126 0.62 -27.80 -25.41
C PRO A 126 0.46 -29.12 -24.65
N ASP A 127 -0.61 -29.25 -23.87
CA ASP A 127 -0.97 -30.55 -23.29
C ASP A 127 -1.91 -31.33 -24.22
N ALA A 128 -1.73 -32.65 -24.27
CA ALA A 128 -2.20 -33.54 -25.35
C ALA A 128 -3.73 -33.75 -25.44
N LYS A 129 -4.56 -32.88 -24.85
CA LYS A 129 -6.03 -32.99 -24.87
C LYS A 129 -6.70 -31.60 -24.92
N GLY A 130 -6.86 -31.04 -26.13
CA GLY A 130 -7.75 -29.89 -26.38
C GLY A 130 -7.07 -28.52 -26.30
N ILE A 131 -6.20 -28.26 -27.28
CA ILE A 131 -5.19 -27.17 -27.31
C ILE A 131 -5.78 -25.77 -27.55
N ASP A 132 -6.83 -25.62 -28.37
CA ASP A 132 -7.24 -24.28 -28.83
C ASP A 132 -8.05 -23.47 -27.81
N ARG A 133 -8.83 -24.12 -26.94
CA ARG A 133 -9.76 -23.42 -26.02
C ARG A 133 -9.09 -22.86 -24.77
N SER A 134 -8.13 -23.58 -24.18
CA SER A 134 -7.44 -23.12 -22.96
C SER A 134 -6.50 -21.94 -23.27
N VAL A 135 -5.81 -22.01 -24.42
CA VAL A 135 -4.96 -20.93 -24.95
C VAL A 135 -5.78 -19.69 -25.26
N ALA A 136 -6.93 -19.85 -25.92
CA ALA A 136 -7.83 -18.75 -26.21
C ALA A 136 -8.37 -18.07 -24.94
N ALA A 137 -8.81 -18.84 -23.94
CA ALA A 137 -9.42 -18.29 -22.73
C ALA A 137 -8.44 -17.47 -21.87
N GLN A 138 -7.21 -17.92 -21.74
CA GLN A 138 -6.20 -17.21 -20.97
C GLN A 138 -5.62 -15.99 -21.73
N ALA A 139 -5.54 -16.04 -23.07
CA ALA A 139 -5.22 -14.86 -23.89
C ALA A 139 -6.36 -13.83 -23.82
N GLU A 140 -7.62 -14.27 -23.94
CA GLU A 140 -8.81 -13.43 -23.82
C GLU A 140 -8.83 -12.66 -22.50
N VAL A 141 -8.61 -13.35 -21.37
CA VAL A 141 -8.61 -12.66 -20.07
C VAL A 141 -7.40 -11.73 -19.89
N ALA A 142 -6.24 -12.01 -20.50
CA ALA A 142 -5.09 -11.10 -20.44
C ALA A 142 -5.32 -9.85 -21.29
N ILE A 143 -5.94 -10.05 -22.46
CA ILE A 143 -6.38 -8.97 -23.32
C ILE A 143 -7.41 -8.13 -22.58
N ASP A 144 -8.41 -8.73 -21.92
CA ASP A 144 -9.47 -8.03 -21.19
C ASP A 144 -8.95 -7.14 -20.05
N LEU A 145 -7.85 -7.52 -19.40
CA LEU A 145 -7.27 -6.81 -18.27
C LEU A 145 -6.21 -5.76 -18.64
N ALA A 146 -5.76 -5.73 -19.90
CA ALA A 146 -4.70 -4.82 -20.35
C ALA A 146 -5.25 -3.54 -21.01
N ASP A 147 -4.51 -2.44 -20.95
CA ASP A 147 -4.74 -1.27 -21.78
C ASP A 147 -4.09 -1.44 -23.16
N ILE A 148 -2.92 -2.09 -23.20
CA ILE A 148 -2.16 -2.38 -24.42
C ILE A 148 -1.70 -3.84 -24.41
N VAL A 149 -1.72 -4.48 -25.58
CA VAL A 149 -1.24 -5.86 -25.73
C VAL A 149 -0.01 -5.91 -26.64
N LEU A 150 1.05 -6.53 -26.13
CA LEU A 150 2.26 -6.85 -26.85
C LEU A 150 2.18 -8.29 -27.34
N PHE A 151 1.98 -8.48 -28.64
CA PHE A 151 1.91 -9.81 -29.24
C PHE A 151 3.26 -10.24 -29.79
N VAL A 152 3.95 -11.12 -29.06
CA VAL A 152 5.32 -11.57 -29.34
C VAL A 152 5.31 -12.82 -30.21
N VAL A 153 5.96 -12.72 -31.36
CA VAL A 153 6.17 -13.82 -32.31
C VAL A 153 7.68 -13.98 -32.54
N ASP A 154 8.12 -15.22 -32.69
CA ASP A 154 9.50 -15.53 -33.09
C ASP A 154 9.67 -15.29 -34.59
N ALA A 155 10.48 -14.29 -34.97
CA ALA A 155 10.71 -13.95 -36.38
C ALA A 155 11.33 -15.10 -37.16
N THR A 156 12.18 -15.92 -36.53
CA THR A 156 12.89 -17.03 -37.19
C THR A 156 11.96 -18.19 -37.55
N VAL A 157 10.87 -18.36 -36.80
CA VAL A 157 9.86 -19.40 -37.02
C VAL A 157 8.73 -18.88 -37.92
N GLY A 158 8.41 -17.59 -37.82
CA GLY A 158 7.27 -16.97 -38.50
C GLY A 158 5.92 -17.28 -37.86
N ALA A 159 4.85 -16.86 -38.54
CA ALA A 159 3.48 -17.01 -38.09
C ALA A 159 3.04 -18.49 -38.11
N THR A 160 2.43 -18.96 -37.02
CA THR A 160 1.86 -20.31 -36.91
C THR A 160 0.33 -20.28 -36.78
N SER A 161 -0.32 -21.43 -36.95
CA SER A 161 -1.79 -21.57 -36.79
C SER A 161 -2.29 -21.15 -35.40
N THR A 162 -1.48 -21.35 -34.36
CA THR A 162 -1.79 -20.90 -33.00
C THR A 162 -1.70 -19.37 -32.89
N ASP A 163 -0.76 -18.73 -33.59
CA ASP A 163 -0.67 -17.26 -33.64
C ASP A 163 -1.90 -16.67 -34.35
N GLU A 164 -2.33 -17.28 -35.46
CA GLU A 164 -3.54 -16.87 -36.18
C GLU A 164 -4.83 -16.96 -35.34
N HIS A 165 -4.91 -17.91 -34.42
CA HIS A 165 -6.05 -18.02 -33.51
C HIS A 165 -6.09 -16.86 -32.51
N VAL A 166 -4.93 -16.49 -31.95
CA VAL A 166 -4.80 -15.36 -31.01
C VAL A 166 -5.05 -14.03 -31.73
N VAL A 167 -4.62 -13.89 -32.99
CA VAL A 167 -4.91 -12.71 -33.83
C VAL A 167 -6.42 -12.44 -33.94
N LYS A 168 -7.25 -13.48 -34.05
CA LYS A 168 -8.71 -13.32 -34.09
C LYS A 168 -9.27 -12.74 -32.79
N LEU A 169 -8.73 -13.16 -31.64
CA LEU A 169 -9.11 -12.63 -30.32
C LEU A 169 -8.65 -11.18 -30.15
N LEU A 170 -7.39 -10.90 -30.52
CA LEU A 170 -6.80 -9.56 -30.50
C LEU A 170 -7.59 -8.56 -31.35
N ARG A 171 -8.05 -8.97 -32.54
CA ARG A 171 -8.90 -8.11 -33.39
C ARG A 171 -10.28 -7.86 -32.80
N LYS A 172 -10.84 -8.84 -32.07
CA LYS A 172 -12.17 -8.73 -31.46
C LYS A 172 -12.17 -7.82 -30.23
N SER A 173 -11.05 -7.71 -29.52
CA SER A 173 -10.97 -6.92 -28.28
C SER A 173 -10.99 -5.40 -28.50
N GLY A 174 -10.62 -4.92 -29.69
CA GLY A 174 -10.57 -3.50 -30.02
C GLY A 174 -9.48 -2.71 -29.29
N LYS A 175 -8.55 -3.39 -28.61
CA LYS A 175 -7.45 -2.76 -27.87
C LYS A 175 -6.25 -2.47 -28.79
N PRO A 176 -5.40 -1.48 -28.46
CA PRO A 176 -4.13 -1.29 -29.15
C PRO A 176 -3.24 -2.53 -29.02
N VAL A 177 -2.78 -3.05 -30.16
CA VAL A 177 -1.92 -4.25 -30.23
C VAL A 177 -0.62 -3.88 -30.94
N PHE A 178 0.51 -4.17 -30.31
CA PHE A 178 1.83 -4.05 -30.92
C PHE A 178 2.35 -5.44 -31.28
N LEU A 179 2.62 -5.67 -32.57
CA LEU A 179 3.19 -6.92 -33.06
C LEU A 179 4.71 -6.87 -32.88
N ILE A 180 5.24 -7.77 -32.05
CA ILE A 180 6.67 -7.83 -31.72
C ILE A 180 7.29 -9.03 -32.43
N ALA A 181 8.22 -8.76 -33.36
CA ALA A 181 9.02 -9.76 -34.03
C ALA A 181 10.32 -9.96 -33.25
N ASN A 182 10.33 -10.93 -32.34
CA ASN A 182 11.48 -11.19 -31.46
C ASN A 182 12.52 -12.11 -32.13
N LYS A 183 13.74 -12.12 -31.56
CA LYS A 183 14.94 -12.84 -32.07
C LYS A 183 15.53 -12.27 -33.36
N VAL A 184 15.32 -10.97 -33.62
CA VAL A 184 15.99 -10.24 -34.70
C VAL A 184 17.33 -9.72 -34.19
N ASP A 185 18.31 -10.61 -34.13
CA ASP A 185 19.61 -10.33 -33.49
C ASP A 185 20.54 -9.45 -34.35
N ASP A 186 20.41 -9.51 -35.67
CA ASP A 186 21.20 -8.71 -36.61
C ASP A 186 20.37 -8.22 -37.81
N ALA A 187 20.92 -7.30 -38.62
CA ALA A 187 20.20 -6.67 -39.72
C ALA A 187 19.82 -7.64 -40.85
N ARG A 188 20.41 -8.84 -40.89
CA ARG A 188 20.08 -9.86 -41.89
C ARG A 188 18.77 -10.55 -41.57
N HIS A 189 18.31 -10.48 -40.32
CA HIS A 189 17.07 -11.07 -39.84
C HIS A 189 15.86 -10.12 -39.89
N GLU A 190 16.03 -8.90 -40.40
CA GLU A 190 14.94 -7.92 -40.58
C GLU A 190 13.90 -8.35 -41.64
N PRO A 191 14.25 -9.00 -42.77
CA PRO A 191 13.27 -9.51 -43.72
C PRO A 191 12.28 -10.52 -43.13
N GLU A 192 12.70 -11.31 -42.15
CA GLU A 192 11.86 -12.30 -41.45
C GLU A 192 10.77 -11.62 -40.61
N ALA A 193 11.06 -10.44 -40.04
CA ALA A 193 10.04 -9.63 -39.38
C ALA A 193 9.02 -9.10 -40.40
N ALA A 194 9.45 -8.74 -41.62
CA ALA A 194 8.54 -8.24 -42.66
C ALA A 194 7.49 -9.28 -43.08
N ALA A 195 7.79 -10.58 -42.99
CA ALA A 195 6.83 -11.64 -43.29
C ALA A 195 5.61 -11.65 -42.33
N LEU A 196 5.75 -11.08 -41.14
CA LEU A 196 4.68 -11.03 -40.12
C LEU A 196 3.60 -9.99 -40.42
N TRP A 197 3.80 -9.10 -41.40
CA TRP A 197 2.73 -8.22 -41.91
C TRP A 197 1.47 -8.99 -42.32
N ASN A 198 1.63 -10.24 -42.75
CA ASN A 198 0.52 -11.12 -43.14
C ASN A 198 -0.46 -11.42 -41.99
N LEU A 199 -0.04 -11.26 -40.73
CA LEU A 199 -0.93 -11.38 -39.57
C LEU A 199 -1.94 -10.22 -39.48
N GLY A 200 -1.71 -9.12 -40.21
CA GLY A 200 -2.60 -7.97 -40.29
C GLY A 200 -2.92 -7.37 -38.92
N LEU A 201 -1.89 -7.18 -38.09
CA LEU A 201 -1.95 -6.49 -36.80
C LEU A 201 -1.22 -5.13 -36.82
N GLY A 202 -0.82 -4.66 -38.00
CA GLY A 202 -0.01 -3.45 -38.16
C GLY A 202 1.46 -3.76 -38.46
N GLU A 203 2.30 -2.74 -38.31
CA GLU A 203 3.75 -2.84 -38.52
C GLU A 203 4.40 -3.75 -37.45
N PRO A 204 5.16 -4.80 -37.84
CA PRO A 204 5.90 -5.63 -36.91
C PRO A 204 7.15 -4.89 -36.42
N HIS A 205 7.30 -4.79 -35.10
CA HIS A 205 8.47 -4.19 -34.45
C HIS A 205 9.57 -5.23 -34.25
N PRO A 206 10.71 -5.14 -34.97
CA PRO A 206 11.81 -6.09 -34.82
C PRO A 206 12.57 -5.83 -33.52
N VAL A 207 12.68 -6.85 -32.67
CA VAL A 207 13.41 -6.77 -31.41
C VAL A 207 14.32 -7.98 -31.19
N SER A 208 15.38 -7.77 -30.42
CA SER A 208 16.11 -8.86 -29.77
C SER A 208 16.05 -8.65 -28.26
N ALA A 209 15.21 -9.43 -27.58
CA ALA A 209 15.09 -9.37 -26.13
C ALA A 209 16.42 -9.68 -25.40
N ILE A 210 17.21 -10.60 -25.96
CA ILE A 210 18.49 -11.06 -25.39
C ILE A 210 19.60 -10.03 -25.63
N HIS A 211 19.62 -9.34 -26.77
CA HIS A 211 20.65 -8.34 -27.07
C HIS A 211 20.20 -6.90 -26.78
N GLY A 212 18.93 -6.68 -26.47
CA GLY A 212 18.34 -5.38 -26.17
C GLY A 212 18.05 -4.51 -27.41
N ARG A 213 18.23 -5.04 -28.62
CA ARG A 213 18.01 -4.30 -29.88
C ARG A 213 16.51 -4.02 -30.09
N GLY A 214 16.17 -2.78 -30.45
CA GLY A 214 14.81 -2.37 -30.82
C GLY A 214 13.81 -2.26 -29.65
N VAL A 215 14.21 -2.61 -28.42
CA VAL A 215 13.30 -2.59 -27.25
C VAL A 215 13.03 -1.15 -26.78
N ALA A 216 14.02 -0.26 -26.87
CA ALA A 216 13.84 1.17 -26.55
C ALA A 216 12.86 1.82 -27.53
N ASP A 217 13.07 1.63 -28.84
CA ASP A 217 12.18 2.17 -29.89
C ASP A 217 10.75 1.64 -29.73
N LEU A 218 10.59 0.35 -29.40
CA LEU A 218 9.30 -0.25 -29.08
C LEU A 218 8.64 0.43 -27.87
N LEU A 219 9.37 0.64 -26.77
CA LEU A 219 8.83 1.30 -25.57
C LEU A 219 8.43 2.74 -25.85
N ASP A 220 9.20 3.47 -26.67
CA ASP A 220 8.84 4.83 -27.08
C ASP A 220 7.53 4.87 -27.88
N GLU A 221 7.30 3.93 -28.80
CA GLU A 221 6.03 3.83 -29.52
C GLU A 221 4.86 3.41 -28.61
N ILE A 222 5.08 2.49 -27.67
CA ILE A 222 4.07 2.09 -26.68
C ILE A 222 3.67 3.31 -25.84
N MET A 223 4.64 4.10 -25.37
CA MET A 223 4.37 5.27 -24.52
C MET A 223 3.50 6.31 -25.23
N LYS A 224 3.59 6.48 -26.55
CA LYS A 224 2.74 7.42 -27.29
C LYS A 224 1.25 7.08 -27.23
N VAL A 225 0.93 5.80 -27.04
CA VAL A 225 -0.44 5.27 -27.05
C VAL A 225 -0.92 4.87 -25.64
N LEU A 226 0.02 4.60 -24.73
CA LEU A 226 -0.28 4.19 -23.36
C LEU A 226 -1.00 5.33 -22.61
N PRO A 227 -2.21 5.07 -22.06
CA PRO A 227 -2.91 6.10 -21.31
C PRO A 227 -2.18 6.38 -19.99
N ASP A 228 -2.25 7.62 -19.49
CA ASP A 228 -1.64 8.01 -18.21
C ASP A 228 -2.31 7.33 -17.01
N VAL A 229 -3.58 6.96 -17.16
CA VAL A 229 -4.38 6.22 -16.18
C VAL A 229 -5.02 5.05 -16.92
N SER A 230 -4.96 3.85 -16.35
CA SER A 230 -5.60 2.69 -16.96
C SER A 230 -7.09 2.94 -17.22
N ALA A 231 -7.54 2.69 -18.44
CA ALA A 231 -8.94 2.77 -18.83
C ALA A 231 -9.72 1.51 -18.44
N VAL A 232 -9.00 0.46 -18.02
CA VAL A 232 -9.51 -0.90 -17.84
C VAL A 232 -9.32 -1.39 -16.40
N ALA A 233 -8.20 -1.05 -15.76
CA ALA A 233 -7.97 -1.34 -14.37
C ALA A 233 -8.78 -0.36 -13.50
N LYS A 234 -9.74 -0.90 -12.75
CA LYS A 234 -10.29 -0.18 -11.59
C LYS A 234 -9.15 0.07 -10.60
N TYR A 235 -9.26 1.14 -9.81
CA TYR A 235 -8.38 1.44 -8.67
C TYR A 235 -7.84 0.15 -8.03
N GLU A 236 -6.51 0.01 -7.90
CA GLU A 236 -5.91 -1.16 -7.27
C GLU A 236 -6.40 -1.28 -5.82
N ILE A 237 -7.47 -2.04 -5.63
CA ILE A 237 -7.70 -2.83 -4.42
C ILE A 237 -7.81 -4.26 -4.90
N GLY A 238 -6.89 -5.12 -4.44
CA GLY A 238 -7.30 -6.51 -4.20
C GLY A 238 -6.24 -7.58 -4.39
N GLY A 239 -5.30 -7.65 -3.45
CA GLY A 239 -5.15 -8.88 -2.69
C GLY A 239 -5.81 -8.71 -1.32
N PRO A 240 -6.00 -9.78 -0.54
CA PRO A 240 -6.38 -9.68 0.87
C PRO A 240 -5.47 -8.67 1.61
N ARG A 241 -6.04 -7.74 2.42
CA ARG A 241 -5.27 -6.70 3.14
C ARG A 241 -4.15 -7.36 3.97
N ARG A 242 -2.99 -6.70 4.03
CA ARG A 242 -1.77 -7.30 4.60
C ARG A 242 -1.63 -6.97 6.07
N VAL A 243 -1.58 -7.99 6.92
CA VAL A 243 -1.54 -7.88 8.37
C VAL A 243 -0.24 -8.49 8.91
N ALA A 244 0.50 -7.72 9.71
CA ALA A 244 1.61 -8.26 10.49
C ALA A 244 1.14 -8.60 11.91
N ILE A 245 1.47 -9.79 12.42
CA ILE A 245 1.20 -10.17 13.82
C ILE A 245 2.50 -10.05 14.62
N LEU A 246 2.56 -9.04 15.48
CA LEU A 246 3.74 -8.68 16.26
C LEU A 246 3.54 -8.90 17.75
N GLY A 247 4.64 -8.83 18.51
CA GLY A 247 4.63 -9.02 19.96
C GLY A 247 5.79 -9.89 20.45
N ARG A 248 6.00 -9.91 21.76
CA ARG A 248 7.11 -10.65 22.39
C ARG A 248 7.01 -12.17 22.26
N PRO A 249 8.11 -12.92 22.49
CA PRO A 249 8.03 -14.37 22.60
C PRO A 249 6.92 -14.82 23.57
N ASN A 250 6.24 -15.93 23.26
CA ASN A 250 5.24 -16.58 24.12
C ASN A 250 3.95 -15.80 24.46
N VAL A 251 3.71 -14.62 23.88
CA VAL A 251 2.44 -13.85 24.05
C VAL A 251 1.24 -14.51 23.36
N GLY A 252 1.47 -15.50 22.50
CA GLY A 252 0.41 -16.29 21.84
C GLY A 252 0.18 -15.99 20.35
N LYS A 253 1.14 -15.36 19.67
CA LYS A 253 1.10 -15.12 18.20
C LYS A 253 0.86 -16.40 17.38
N SER A 254 1.57 -17.49 17.69
CA SER A 254 1.42 -18.76 16.97
C SER A 254 0.07 -19.41 17.25
N SER A 255 -0.44 -19.29 18.48
CA SER A 255 -1.80 -19.73 18.81
C SER A 255 -2.84 -18.91 18.05
N LEU A 256 -2.64 -17.61 17.92
CA LEU A 256 -3.52 -16.71 17.16
C LEU A 256 -3.53 -17.11 15.69
N LEU A 257 -2.36 -17.31 15.09
CA LEU A 257 -2.23 -17.75 13.70
C LEU A 257 -2.86 -19.12 13.47
N ASN A 258 -2.61 -20.10 14.33
CA ASN A 258 -3.18 -21.44 14.19
C ASN A 258 -4.71 -21.43 14.32
N LYS A 259 -5.24 -20.59 15.21
CA LYS A 259 -6.68 -20.49 15.42
C LYS A 259 -7.35 -19.74 14.27
N ALA A 260 -6.75 -18.63 13.82
CA ALA A 260 -7.13 -17.91 12.61
C ALA A 260 -7.14 -18.81 11.37
N ALA A 261 -6.08 -19.60 11.18
CA ALA A 261 -5.95 -20.54 10.07
C ALA A 261 -6.82 -21.81 10.20
N GLY A 262 -7.48 -22.01 11.34
CA GLY A 262 -8.23 -23.21 11.69
C GLY A 262 -9.76 -23.06 11.64
N GLU A 263 -10.30 -21.84 11.52
CA GLU A 263 -11.75 -21.62 11.54
C GLU A 263 -12.44 -21.82 10.19
N GLU A 264 -11.75 -21.65 9.07
CA GLU A 264 -12.16 -22.18 7.77
C GLU A 264 -10.94 -22.06 6.84
N ARG A 265 -10.22 -23.16 6.61
CA ARG A 265 -9.26 -23.19 5.52
C ARG A 265 -10.05 -23.07 4.22
N VAL A 266 -10.11 -21.90 3.62
CA VAL A 266 -10.09 -21.87 2.16
C VAL A 266 -8.73 -22.42 1.80
N VAL A 267 -8.73 -23.61 1.20
CA VAL A 267 -7.58 -24.13 0.48
C VAL A 267 -7.22 -23.05 -0.54
N VAL A 268 -6.31 -22.16 -0.19
CA VAL A 268 -5.62 -21.34 -1.17
C VAL A 268 -4.87 -22.37 -1.98
N ASN A 269 -5.36 -22.57 -3.20
CA ASN A 269 -4.73 -23.38 -4.22
C ASN A 269 -3.23 -23.10 -4.16
N GLU A 270 -2.37 -24.12 -4.26
CA GLU A 270 -0.90 -23.99 -4.22
C GLU A 270 -0.33 -23.12 -5.36
N LEU A 271 -1.18 -22.43 -6.12
CA LEU A 271 -0.91 -21.44 -7.16
C LEU A 271 -0.68 -20.05 -6.52
N ALA A 272 0.34 -19.96 -5.67
CA ALA A 272 0.92 -18.69 -5.29
C ALA A 272 2.42 -18.78 -5.57
N GLY A 273 2.81 -18.30 -6.75
CA GLY A 273 4.20 -18.10 -7.08
C GLY A 273 4.83 -17.12 -6.09
N THR A 274 5.61 -17.64 -5.15
CA THR A 274 6.68 -16.87 -4.53
C THR A 274 7.93 -17.71 -4.50
N THR A 275 8.82 -17.44 -5.45
CA THR A 275 10.23 -17.76 -5.29
C THR A 275 10.75 -17.00 -4.07
N ARG A 276 11.03 -17.78 -3.02
CA ARG A 276 12.18 -17.63 -2.12
C ARG A 276 12.27 -16.37 -1.25
N ASP A 277 11.18 -15.95 -0.61
CA ASP A 277 11.21 -15.09 0.59
C ASP A 277 9.99 -15.41 1.49
N PRO A 278 10.02 -15.14 2.81
CA PRO A 278 9.31 -15.94 3.82
C PRO A 278 7.77 -15.89 3.69
N VAL A 279 7.21 -17.03 3.23
CA VAL A 279 5.85 -17.59 3.45
C VAL A 279 4.83 -16.59 4.02
N ASP A 280 4.25 -15.75 3.17
CA ASP A 280 3.02 -15.03 3.50
C ASP A 280 1.85 -16.02 3.39
N GLU A 281 0.88 -15.97 4.31
CA GLU A 281 -0.28 -16.89 4.32
C GLU A 281 -1.58 -16.11 4.17
N VAL A 282 -2.43 -16.53 3.23
CA VAL A 282 -3.79 -16.00 3.13
C VAL A 282 -4.70 -16.80 4.07
N VAL A 283 -5.40 -16.11 4.97
CA VAL A 283 -6.31 -16.69 5.96
C VAL A 283 -7.67 -16.05 5.87
N GLU A 284 -8.72 -16.79 6.19
CA GLU A 284 -10.05 -16.22 6.39
C GLU A 284 -10.24 -15.87 7.87
N LEU A 285 -10.56 -14.61 8.15
CA LEU A 285 -10.87 -14.11 9.48
C LEU A 285 -12.17 -13.32 9.40
N GLY A 286 -13.17 -13.70 10.21
CA GLY A 286 -14.48 -13.05 10.26
C GLY A 286 -15.17 -12.94 8.90
N GLY A 287 -15.04 -13.96 8.04
CA GLY A 287 -15.66 -14.01 6.72
C GLY A 287 -14.94 -13.18 5.63
N LYS A 288 -13.75 -12.65 5.92
CA LYS A 288 -12.91 -11.89 4.98
C LYS A 288 -11.53 -12.52 4.86
N LEU A 289 -10.96 -12.48 3.66
CA LEU A 289 -9.59 -12.94 3.43
C LEU A 289 -8.61 -11.85 3.88
N TRP A 290 -7.52 -12.28 4.51
CA TRP A 290 -6.39 -11.45 4.93
C TRP A 290 -5.07 -12.11 4.57
N THR A 291 -4.06 -11.32 4.21
CA THR A 291 -2.70 -11.82 3.98
C THR A 291 -1.86 -11.60 5.24
N LEU A 292 -1.53 -12.67 5.96
CA LEU A 292 -0.61 -12.61 7.09
C LEU A 292 0.83 -12.60 6.59
N VAL A 293 1.58 -11.56 6.97
CA VAL A 293 2.96 -11.36 6.51
C VAL A 293 3.96 -12.03 7.46
N ASP A 294 4.99 -12.67 6.90
CA ASP A 294 6.12 -13.32 7.62
C ASP A 294 5.68 -14.38 8.68
N THR A 295 4.81 -15.31 8.29
CA THR A 295 4.33 -16.39 9.19
C THR A 295 5.43 -17.40 9.54
N ALA A 296 6.47 -17.50 8.71
CA ALA A 296 7.60 -18.40 8.91
C ALA A 296 8.40 -18.09 10.19
N GLY A 297 8.43 -16.84 10.64
CA GLY A 297 9.01 -16.42 11.92
C GLY A 297 8.16 -16.82 13.14
N ILE A 298 6.84 -16.88 12.97
CA ILE A 298 5.88 -17.29 14.00
C ILE A 298 5.92 -18.81 14.23
N ARG A 299 6.09 -19.60 13.16
CA ARG A 299 6.13 -21.08 13.22
C ARG A 299 7.48 -21.64 13.70
N ARG A 300 8.62 -21.05 13.30
CA ARG A 300 9.96 -21.53 13.73
C ARG A 300 10.28 -21.34 15.22
N ARG A 301 9.58 -20.44 15.92
CA ARG A 301 9.77 -20.20 17.37
C ARG A 301 9.28 -21.34 18.28
N VAL A 302 8.62 -22.37 17.74
CA VAL A 302 8.27 -23.58 18.51
C VAL A 302 9.49 -24.44 18.82
N HIS A 303 10.61 -24.29 18.09
CA HIS A 303 11.75 -25.21 18.20
C HIS A 303 13.10 -24.62 18.62
N LEU A 304 13.25 -23.30 18.76
CA LEU A 304 14.53 -22.69 19.13
C LEU A 304 14.37 -21.64 20.23
N SER A 305 14.43 -22.13 21.47
CA SER A 305 14.58 -21.34 22.68
C SER A 305 16.07 -21.17 22.99
N GLN A 306 16.73 -20.19 22.37
CA GLN A 306 17.84 -19.38 22.94
C GLN A 306 18.63 -18.64 21.83
N GLY A 307 18.82 -17.34 22.03
CA GLY A 307 19.83 -16.51 21.35
C GLY A 307 19.51 -16.07 19.92
N ALA A 308 18.62 -15.08 19.73
CA ALA A 308 18.52 -14.34 18.46
C ALA A 308 17.70 -13.04 18.56
N ASP A 309 17.99 -12.15 19.53
CA ASP A 309 17.24 -10.88 19.64
C ASP A 309 17.50 -9.93 18.46
N PHE A 310 18.73 -9.92 17.91
CA PHE A 310 19.09 -9.08 16.75
C PHE A 310 18.41 -9.50 15.43
N TYR A 311 18.17 -10.80 15.22
CA TYR A 311 17.46 -11.28 14.02
C TYR A 311 15.94 -11.16 14.15
N ALA A 312 15.42 -10.93 15.35
CA ALA A 312 13.99 -10.69 15.56
C ALA A 312 13.58 -9.26 15.15
N SER A 313 14.43 -8.26 15.39
CA SER A 313 14.14 -6.86 15.02
C SER A 313 14.18 -6.63 13.51
N LEU A 314 15.20 -7.14 12.81
CA LEU A 314 15.31 -7.06 11.34
C LEU A 314 14.09 -7.66 10.62
N ARG A 315 13.62 -8.83 11.08
CA ARG A 315 12.40 -9.46 10.53
C ARG A 315 11.13 -8.69 10.83
N THR A 316 11.05 -8.07 12.02
CA THR A 316 9.91 -7.24 12.40
C THR A 316 9.79 -6.02 11.47
N SER A 317 10.91 -5.40 11.10
CA SER A 317 10.94 -4.29 10.12
C SER A 317 10.47 -4.74 8.74
N THR A 318 10.99 -5.86 8.22
CA THR A 318 10.60 -6.38 6.90
C THR A 318 9.12 -6.78 6.85
N ALA A 319 8.59 -7.36 7.93
CA ALA A 319 7.16 -7.67 8.04
C ALA A 319 6.31 -6.39 8.02
N LEU A 320 6.76 -5.34 8.72
CA LEU A 320 6.07 -4.05 8.76
C LEU A 320 6.07 -3.33 7.42
N GLU A 321 7.19 -3.32 6.70
CA GLU A 321 7.31 -2.74 5.36
C GLU A 321 6.32 -3.34 4.36
N LYS A 322 6.05 -4.64 4.50
CA LYS A 322 5.13 -5.39 3.65
C LYS A 322 3.68 -5.37 4.14
N SER A 323 3.42 -4.96 5.38
CA SER A 323 2.08 -4.90 5.96
C SER A 323 1.42 -3.55 5.78
N GLU A 324 0.10 -3.49 5.93
CA GLU A 324 -0.67 -2.25 5.98
C GLU A 324 -1.09 -1.94 7.42
N VAL A 325 -1.38 -2.99 8.19
CA VAL A 325 -1.78 -2.94 9.59
C VAL A 325 -0.99 -3.95 10.42
N ALA A 326 -0.59 -3.54 11.61
CA ALA A 326 0.07 -4.39 12.58
C ALA A 326 -0.85 -4.68 13.78
N VAL A 327 -1.00 -5.97 14.10
CA VAL A 327 -1.64 -6.44 15.32
C VAL A 327 -0.56 -6.73 16.35
N VAL A 328 -0.43 -5.87 17.36
CA VAL A 328 0.52 -6.09 18.46
C VAL A 328 -0.18 -6.89 19.56
N VAL A 329 0.31 -8.11 19.79
CA VAL A 329 -0.25 -9.06 20.76
C VAL A 329 0.44 -8.90 22.11
N ILE A 330 -0.33 -8.56 23.15
CA ILE A 330 0.13 -8.37 24.53
C ILE A 330 -0.47 -9.46 25.42
N ASP A 331 0.35 -10.06 26.30
CA ASP A 331 -0.11 -11.05 27.28
C ASP A 331 -0.64 -10.36 28.53
N VAL A 332 -1.95 -10.51 28.80
CA VAL A 332 -2.62 -9.81 29.90
C VAL A 332 -2.31 -10.42 31.27
N SER A 333 -1.77 -11.63 31.31
CA SER A 333 -1.37 -12.29 32.56
C SER A 333 -0.03 -11.79 33.11
N GLN A 334 0.66 -10.92 32.38
CA GLN A 334 1.94 -10.34 32.77
C GLN A 334 1.90 -8.81 32.62
N PRO A 335 2.73 -8.05 33.35
CA PRO A 335 2.88 -6.62 33.14
C PRO A 335 3.31 -6.29 31.71
N ILE A 336 2.85 -5.15 31.19
CA ILE A 336 3.36 -4.59 29.93
C ILE A 336 4.86 -4.36 30.08
N SER A 337 5.64 -4.87 29.13
CA SER A 337 7.10 -4.78 29.21
C SER A 337 7.65 -3.75 28.23
N VAL A 338 8.89 -3.31 28.48
CA VAL A 338 9.63 -2.41 27.58
C VAL A 338 9.68 -2.94 26.14
N GLN A 339 9.78 -4.26 25.95
CA GLN A 339 9.81 -4.83 24.62
C GLN A 339 8.44 -4.80 23.92
N ASP A 340 7.32 -4.75 24.65
CA ASP A 340 6.01 -4.49 24.04
C ASP A 340 5.94 -3.04 23.52
N LEU A 341 6.41 -2.08 24.33
CA LEU A 341 6.48 -0.66 23.97
C LEU A 341 7.36 -0.43 22.74
N ASN A 342 8.58 -0.99 22.72
CA ASN A 342 9.48 -0.88 21.57
C ASN A 342 8.88 -1.44 20.27
N ILE A 343 8.06 -2.49 20.35
CA ILE A 343 7.37 -3.04 19.17
C ILE A 343 6.30 -2.06 18.69
N ILE A 344 5.54 -1.45 19.61
CA ILE A 344 4.55 -0.42 19.28
C ILE A 344 5.23 0.78 18.62
N ASP A 345 6.31 1.28 19.20
CA ASP A 345 7.09 2.40 18.65
C ASP A 345 7.55 2.11 17.21
N LEU A 346 8.04 0.90 16.95
CA LEU A 346 8.44 0.48 15.60
C LEU A 346 7.26 0.49 14.61
N VAL A 347 6.05 0.13 15.05
CA VAL A 347 4.84 0.26 14.21
C VAL A 347 4.57 1.73 13.89
N LEU A 348 4.63 2.61 14.89
CA LEU A 348 4.40 4.05 14.71
C LEU A 348 5.42 4.68 13.76
N GLU A 349 6.70 4.36 13.93
CA GLU A 349 7.80 4.81 13.07
C GLU A 349 7.61 4.33 11.62
N SER A 350 7.09 3.11 11.43
CA SER A 350 6.80 2.57 10.10
C SER A 350 5.56 3.17 9.44
N GLY A 351 4.77 3.98 10.16
CA GLY A 351 3.56 4.63 9.65
C GLY A 351 2.42 3.67 9.32
N ARG A 352 2.42 2.46 9.91
CA ARG A 352 1.36 1.47 9.69
C ARG A 352 0.21 1.65 10.67
N ALA A 353 -0.97 1.19 10.27
CA ALA A 353 -2.11 1.11 11.17
C ALA A 353 -1.79 0.15 12.34
N LEU A 354 -2.36 0.41 13.52
CA LEU A 354 -2.08 -0.31 14.76
C LEU A 354 -3.37 -0.80 15.40
N VAL A 355 -3.39 -2.09 15.74
CA VAL A 355 -4.42 -2.72 16.58
C VAL A 355 -3.75 -3.42 17.75
N LEU A 356 -4.25 -3.18 18.96
CA LEU A 356 -3.74 -3.80 20.18
C LEU A 356 -4.59 -5.01 20.55
N ALA A 357 -3.98 -6.20 20.53
CA ALA A 357 -4.64 -7.45 20.87
C ALA A 357 -4.21 -7.93 22.26
N PHE A 358 -5.07 -7.73 23.26
CA PHE A 358 -4.87 -8.19 24.63
C PHE A 358 -5.25 -9.67 24.73
N ASN A 359 -4.24 -10.54 24.66
CA ASN A 359 -4.39 -11.97 24.55
C ASN A 359 -4.24 -12.69 25.90
N LYS A 360 -4.75 -13.94 25.95
CA LYS A 360 -4.86 -14.80 27.13
C LYS A 360 -5.88 -14.30 28.16
N TRP A 361 -6.91 -13.62 27.70
CA TRP A 361 -8.01 -13.16 28.56
C TRP A 361 -8.72 -14.31 29.29
N ASP A 362 -8.62 -15.54 28.78
CA ASP A 362 -9.10 -16.76 29.42
C ASP A 362 -8.51 -16.98 30.81
N ARG A 363 -7.30 -16.48 31.08
CA ARG A 363 -6.63 -16.57 32.39
C ARG A 363 -7.18 -15.61 33.42
N LEU A 364 -7.86 -14.56 32.98
CA LEU A 364 -8.43 -13.54 33.85
C LEU A 364 -9.95 -13.69 33.96
N ASN A 365 -10.55 -14.84 33.62
CA ASN A 365 -12.01 -15.01 33.65
C ASN A 365 -12.57 -15.23 35.06
N ASP A 366 -11.79 -15.84 35.95
CA ASP A 366 -12.25 -16.15 37.30
C ASP A 366 -12.27 -14.86 38.15
N ASP A 367 -13.29 -14.68 38.98
CA ASP A 367 -13.47 -13.49 39.83
C ASP A 367 -12.77 -13.62 41.19
N ASP A 368 -11.67 -14.36 41.25
CA ASP A 368 -10.82 -14.40 42.44
C ASP A 368 -10.08 -13.06 42.66
N MET A 369 -9.57 -12.87 43.89
CA MET A 369 -8.91 -11.63 44.28
C MET A 369 -7.68 -11.33 43.42
N GLU A 370 -6.93 -12.37 43.03
CA GLU A 370 -5.71 -12.25 42.23
C GLU A 370 -6.01 -11.73 40.81
N ASN A 371 -7.02 -12.28 40.14
CA ASN A 371 -7.42 -11.82 38.80
C ASN A 371 -8.06 -10.44 38.84
N GLN A 372 -8.86 -10.13 39.88
CA GLN A 372 -9.40 -8.77 40.05
C GLN A 372 -8.28 -7.74 40.18
N ASP A 373 -7.25 -8.05 40.97
CA ASP A 373 -6.10 -7.17 41.12
C ASP A 373 -5.29 -7.07 39.82
N ARG A 374 -5.06 -8.19 39.11
CA ARG A 374 -4.39 -8.13 37.80
C ARG A 374 -5.14 -7.27 36.79
N ARG A 375 -6.48 -7.39 36.70
CA ARG A 375 -7.33 -6.54 35.82
C ARG A 375 -7.17 -5.06 36.18
N ARG A 376 -7.16 -4.71 37.48
CA ARG A 376 -6.94 -3.33 37.94
C ARG A 376 -5.55 -2.80 37.59
N TYR A 377 -4.51 -3.61 37.80
CA TYR A 377 -3.15 -3.22 37.44
C TYR A 377 -2.99 -3.05 35.93
N LEU A 378 -3.58 -3.95 35.14
CA LEU A 378 -3.55 -3.86 33.69
C LEU A 378 -4.16 -2.56 33.18
N GLU A 379 -5.31 -2.13 33.69
CA GLU A 379 -5.89 -0.84 33.25
C GLU A 379 -5.01 0.35 33.62
N ARG A 380 -4.34 0.33 34.80
CA ARG A 380 -3.35 1.36 35.14
C ARG A 380 -2.14 1.34 34.20
N GLU A 381 -1.63 0.16 33.86
CA GLU A 381 -0.53 0.00 32.89
C GLU A 381 -0.94 0.54 31.51
N ILE A 382 -2.17 0.27 31.07
CA ILE A 382 -2.70 0.81 29.80
C ILE A 382 -2.77 2.34 29.85
N GLU A 383 -3.32 2.91 30.93
CA GLU A 383 -3.43 4.36 31.11
C GLU A 383 -2.07 5.06 31.21
N GLN A 384 -1.04 4.40 31.76
CA GLN A 384 0.28 5.00 31.96
C GLN A 384 1.21 4.78 30.76
N ASP A 385 1.34 3.53 30.32
CA ASP A 385 2.35 3.14 29.34
C ASP A 385 1.83 3.24 27.90
N LEU A 386 0.52 3.09 27.67
CA LEU A 386 -0.09 3.07 26.34
C LEU A 386 -0.91 4.32 26.00
N ALA A 387 -0.90 5.35 26.86
CA ALA A 387 -1.64 6.61 26.63
C ALA A 387 -1.35 7.24 25.26
N HIS A 388 -0.09 7.19 24.82
CA HIS A 388 0.36 7.76 23.53
C HIS A 388 -0.24 7.04 22.30
N VAL A 389 -0.77 5.82 22.48
CA VAL A 389 -1.48 5.02 21.48
C VAL A 389 -2.92 4.72 21.88
N ALA A 390 -3.54 5.51 22.77
CA ALA A 390 -4.93 5.32 23.19
C ALA A 390 -5.95 5.35 22.02
N TRP A 391 -5.57 5.95 20.89
CA TRP A 391 -6.34 5.96 19.65
C TRP A 391 -6.34 4.62 18.90
N ALA A 392 -5.49 3.66 19.27
CA ALA A 392 -5.43 2.34 18.63
C ALA A 392 -6.54 1.43 19.20
N PRO A 393 -7.36 0.77 18.35
CA PRO A 393 -8.37 -0.16 18.80
C PRO A 393 -7.80 -1.26 19.69
N ARG A 394 -8.42 -1.45 20.85
CA ARG A 394 -8.09 -2.53 21.80
C ARG A 394 -9.08 -3.68 21.67
N VAL A 395 -8.56 -4.90 21.47
CA VAL A 395 -9.37 -6.12 21.37
C VAL A 395 -8.90 -7.14 22.40
N ASN A 396 -9.79 -7.49 23.32
CA ASN A 396 -9.54 -8.52 24.33
C ASN A 396 -9.88 -9.89 23.75
N ILE A 397 -8.86 -10.72 23.54
CA ILE A 397 -8.96 -12.02 22.87
C ILE A 397 -8.40 -13.16 23.72
N SER A 398 -8.73 -14.38 23.32
CA SER A 398 -8.05 -15.57 23.83
C SER A 398 -7.76 -16.52 22.68
N ALA A 399 -6.56 -16.41 22.12
CA ALA A 399 -6.12 -17.20 20.98
C ALA A 399 -6.23 -18.72 21.21
N ARG A 400 -6.12 -19.17 22.47
CA ARG A 400 -6.27 -20.59 22.83
C ARG A 400 -7.70 -21.08 22.68
N THR A 401 -8.68 -20.31 23.12
CA THR A 401 -10.10 -20.71 23.12
C THR A 401 -10.84 -20.25 21.86
N GLY A 402 -10.30 -19.25 21.14
CA GLY A 402 -10.97 -18.56 20.04
C GLY A 402 -11.86 -17.40 20.48
N ARG A 403 -11.92 -17.09 21.78
CA ARG A 403 -12.78 -16.02 22.28
C ARG A 403 -12.43 -14.68 21.62
N HIS A 404 -13.45 -14.04 21.05
CA HIS A 404 -13.41 -12.70 20.46
C HIS A 404 -12.44 -12.51 19.28
N LEU A 405 -12.01 -13.58 18.62
CA LEU A 405 -11.16 -13.44 17.43
C LEU A 405 -11.89 -12.75 16.27
N ASP A 406 -13.19 -12.95 16.16
CA ASP A 406 -14.09 -12.25 15.25
C ASP A 406 -14.04 -10.72 15.41
N LYS A 407 -13.83 -10.23 16.65
CA LYS A 407 -13.74 -8.78 16.94
C LYS A 407 -12.45 -8.12 16.44
N LEU A 408 -11.43 -8.90 16.05
CA LEU A 408 -10.24 -8.34 15.42
C LEU A 408 -10.57 -7.76 14.05
N VAL A 409 -11.51 -8.33 13.31
CA VAL A 409 -11.84 -7.89 11.96
C VAL A 409 -12.40 -6.47 11.94
N PRO A 410 -13.46 -6.11 12.70
CA PRO A 410 -13.91 -4.73 12.79
C PRO A 410 -12.81 -3.74 13.19
N ALA A 411 -11.95 -4.12 14.14
CA ALA A 411 -10.85 -3.27 14.59
C ALA A 411 -9.80 -3.05 13.49
N LEU A 412 -9.45 -4.09 12.73
CA LEU A 412 -8.56 -4.01 11.57
C LEU A 412 -9.15 -3.13 10.47
N GLU A 413 -10.44 -3.31 10.17
CA GLU A 413 -11.11 -2.53 9.13
C GLU A 413 -11.19 -1.06 9.50
N GLN A 414 -11.58 -0.74 10.73
CA GLN A 414 -11.63 0.64 11.22
C GLN A 414 -10.25 1.31 11.18
N ALA A 415 -9.20 0.59 11.56
CA ALA A 415 -7.83 1.07 11.51
C ALA A 415 -7.36 1.35 10.08
N LEU A 416 -7.68 0.45 9.15
CA LEU A 416 -7.32 0.58 7.74
C LEU A 416 -8.15 1.66 7.02
N GLU A 417 -9.44 1.77 7.31
CA GLU A 417 -10.31 2.83 6.79
C GLU A 417 -9.78 4.20 7.23
N SER A 418 -9.46 4.34 8.52
CA SER A 418 -8.82 5.53 9.06
C SER A 418 -7.46 5.84 8.43
N TRP A 419 -6.67 4.80 8.16
CA TRP A 419 -5.38 4.89 7.46
C TRP A 419 -5.52 5.18 5.96
N ASP A 420 -6.72 5.07 5.39
CA ASP A 420 -7.02 5.42 4.00
C ASP A 420 -7.66 6.83 3.90
N THR A 421 -8.07 7.43 5.02
CA THR A 421 -8.82 8.70 5.08
C THR A 421 -8.05 9.89 4.52
N ARG A 422 -8.69 10.62 3.60
CA ARG A 422 -8.27 11.94 3.10
C ARG A 422 -9.24 13.03 3.55
N ILE A 423 -8.70 14.10 4.11
CA ILE A 423 -9.41 15.33 4.44
C ILE A 423 -9.18 16.34 3.30
N PRO A 424 -10.23 16.90 2.69
CA PRO A 424 -10.11 17.98 1.72
C PRO A 424 -9.35 19.19 2.27
N THR A 425 -8.53 19.82 1.43
CA THR A 425 -7.70 20.98 1.80
C THR A 425 -8.52 22.14 2.36
N GLY A 426 -9.67 22.45 1.76
CA GLY A 426 -10.63 23.42 2.28
C GLY A 426 -11.07 23.13 3.71
N LYS A 427 -11.54 21.91 3.98
CA LYS A 427 -11.98 21.47 5.32
C LYS A 427 -10.85 21.54 6.35
N PHE A 428 -9.64 21.12 5.96
CA PHE A 428 -8.50 21.17 6.87
C PHE A 428 -8.09 22.60 7.23
N ASN A 429 -8.07 23.53 6.27
CA ASN A 429 -7.75 24.94 6.56
C ASN A 429 -8.86 25.65 7.35
N ALA A 430 -10.12 25.30 7.13
CA ALA A 430 -11.23 25.77 7.95
C ALA A 430 -11.08 25.30 9.40
N PHE A 431 -10.79 24.01 9.60
CA PHE A 431 -10.49 23.43 10.91
C PHE A 431 -9.34 24.17 11.61
N LEU A 432 -8.21 24.39 10.91
CA LEU A 432 -7.06 25.10 11.49
C LEU A 432 -7.42 26.54 11.88
N SER A 433 -8.23 27.22 11.07
CA SER A 433 -8.64 28.60 11.31
C SER A 433 -9.51 28.73 12.56
N GLU A 434 -10.53 27.88 12.69
CA GLU A 434 -11.39 27.83 13.89
C GLU A 434 -10.60 27.41 15.12
N LEU A 435 -9.72 26.40 14.98
CA LEU A 435 -8.89 25.92 16.08
C LEU A 435 -7.96 27.01 16.63
N VAL A 436 -7.31 27.77 15.76
CA VAL A 436 -6.43 28.88 16.17
C VAL A 436 -7.23 30.04 16.76
N ALA A 437 -8.47 30.27 16.30
CA ALA A 437 -9.34 31.30 16.84
C ALA A 437 -9.81 30.98 18.27
N GLU A 438 -10.16 29.72 18.55
CA GLU A 438 -10.57 29.26 19.89
C GLU A 438 -9.37 29.11 20.82
N HIS A 439 -8.29 28.53 20.32
CA HIS A 439 -7.08 28.23 21.10
C HIS A 439 -5.81 28.73 20.37
N PRO A 440 -5.47 30.02 20.48
CA PRO A 440 -4.27 30.57 19.85
C PRO A 440 -2.98 29.94 20.41
N HIS A 441 -1.95 29.77 19.56
CA HIS A 441 -0.63 29.31 19.98
C HIS A 441 0.02 30.29 20.98
N PRO A 442 0.65 29.83 22.09
CA PRO A 442 1.21 30.71 23.11
C PRO A 442 2.37 31.57 22.60
N LEU A 443 2.40 32.84 23.01
CA LEU A 443 3.47 33.78 22.68
C LEU A 443 4.80 33.38 23.35
N ARG A 444 5.76 32.87 22.59
CA ARG A 444 7.15 32.67 23.03
C ARG A 444 8.12 33.40 22.10
N GLY A 445 8.99 34.25 22.65
CA GLY A 445 10.02 34.96 21.88
C GLY A 445 9.53 36.21 21.11
N GLY A 446 8.41 36.80 21.52
CA GLY A 446 7.98 38.16 21.09
C GLY A 446 7.11 38.24 19.83
N LYS A 447 7.12 37.24 18.94
CA LYS A 447 6.18 37.14 17.80
C LYS A 447 5.43 35.82 17.82
N GLN A 448 4.11 35.87 17.68
CA GLN A 448 3.29 34.67 17.58
C GLN A 448 3.52 34.00 16.21
N PRO A 449 3.92 32.72 16.17
CA PRO A 449 3.87 31.95 14.95
C PRO A 449 2.43 31.88 14.42
N ARG A 450 2.25 32.11 13.13
CA ARG A 450 0.96 31.97 12.46
C ARG A 450 1.01 30.77 11.54
N ILE A 451 -0.08 29.99 11.51
CA ILE A 451 -0.32 28.98 10.48
C ILE A 451 -0.82 29.73 9.25
N LEU A 452 -0.10 29.62 8.15
CA LEU A 452 -0.41 30.26 6.88
C LEU A 452 -1.35 29.39 6.05
N PHE A 453 -1.06 28.09 6.01
CA PHE A 453 -1.77 27.10 5.21
C PHE A 453 -1.46 25.71 5.75
N GLY A 454 -2.40 24.79 5.61
CA GLY A 454 -2.22 23.37 5.90
C GLY A 454 -2.71 22.50 4.75
N THR A 455 -2.10 21.34 4.57
CA THR A 455 -2.58 20.33 3.63
C THR A 455 -2.29 18.92 4.14
N GLN A 456 -3.05 17.93 3.67
CA GLN A 456 -2.72 16.52 3.85
C GLN A 456 -1.92 16.03 2.64
N ALA A 457 -0.61 15.83 2.83
CA ALA A 457 0.32 15.39 1.80
C ALA A 457 0.20 13.89 1.48
N ALA A 458 -0.15 13.05 2.46
CA ALA A 458 -0.34 11.62 2.27
C ALA A 458 -1.47 11.06 3.16
N THR A 459 -2.06 9.94 2.75
CA THR A 459 -3.09 9.23 3.52
C THR A 459 -2.55 8.03 4.27
N ARG A 460 -1.43 7.43 3.83
CA ARG A 460 -0.92 6.12 4.30
C ARG A 460 0.51 6.20 4.87
N PRO A 461 0.71 6.71 6.10
CA PRO A 461 -0.29 7.20 7.05
C PRO A 461 -0.74 8.65 6.79
N PRO A 462 -1.83 9.12 7.44
CA PRO A 462 -2.31 10.49 7.34
C PRO A 462 -1.21 11.47 7.74
N THR A 463 -0.66 12.15 6.74
CA THR A 463 0.50 13.04 6.88
C THR A 463 0.08 14.45 6.51
N PHE A 464 0.06 15.32 7.51
CA PHE A 464 -0.31 16.72 7.39
C PHE A 464 0.94 17.60 7.39
N VAL A 465 0.96 18.61 6.54
CA VAL A 465 2.02 19.62 6.46
C VAL A 465 1.43 20.98 6.76
N LEU A 466 1.99 21.65 7.76
CA LEU A 466 1.65 23.02 8.14
C LEU A 466 2.73 23.98 7.65
N PHE A 467 2.33 24.99 6.88
CA PHE A 467 3.19 26.12 6.53
C PHE A 467 2.99 27.21 7.57
N THR A 468 4.06 27.62 8.24
CA THR A 468 4.00 28.54 9.38
C THR A 468 5.01 29.67 9.25
N THR A 469 4.74 30.82 9.88
CA THR A 469 5.73 31.93 9.92
C THR A 469 6.83 31.72 10.96
N GLY A 470 6.77 30.64 11.73
CA GLY A 470 7.65 30.38 12.87
C GLY A 470 7.38 29.02 13.48
N PHE A 471 8.19 28.66 14.47
CA PHE A 471 8.12 27.35 15.10
C PHE A 471 6.90 27.20 16.01
N LEU A 472 6.09 26.16 15.79
CA LEU A 472 5.03 25.75 16.70
C LEU A 472 5.58 24.79 17.77
N ASP A 473 5.35 25.12 19.04
CA ASP A 473 5.76 24.29 20.17
C ASP A 473 5.25 22.83 20.02
N PRO A 474 6.02 21.82 20.47
CA PRO A 474 5.59 20.42 20.41
C PRO A 474 4.24 20.17 21.08
N GLY A 475 3.93 20.88 22.18
CA GLY A 475 2.64 20.77 22.87
C GLY A 475 1.46 21.19 22.00
N TYR A 476 1.59 22.30 21.27
CA TYR A 476 0.53 22.77 20.36
C TYR A 476 0.37 21.86 19.14
N ARG A 477 1.48 21.28 18.64
CA ARG A 477 1.41 20.27 17.57
C ARG A 477 0.67 19.01 18.02
N ARG A 478 0.92 18.52 19.25
CA ARG A 478 0.14 17.42 19.84
C ARG A 478 -1.32 17.80 20.03
N PHE A 479 -1.60 19.04 20.44
CA PHE A 479 -2.96 19.55 20.54
C PHE A 479 -3.68 19.52 19.18
N ILE A 480 -3.06 20.01 18.10
CA ILE A 480 -3.63 19.92 16.73
C ILE A 480 -3.93 18.45 16.36
N GLN A 481 -2.99 17.53 16.62
CA GLN A 481 -3.21 16.10 16.34
C GLN A 481 -4.37 15.52 17.15
N ARG A 482 -4.48 15.84 18.44
CA ARG A 482 -5.60 15.42 19.29
C ARG A 482 -6.94 15.93 18.75
N ARG A 483 -7.00 17.20 18.38
CA ARG A 483 -8.19 17.83 17.80
C ARG A 483 -8.55 17.26 16.43
N LEU A 484 -7.57 16.92 15.61
CA LEU A 484 -7.81 16.18 14.36
C LEU A 484 -8.46 14.83 14.63
N ARG A 485 -8.04 14.12 15.68
CA ARG A 485 -8.65 12.84 16.06
C ARG A 485 -10.09 12.99 16.54
N GLU A 486 -10.35 13.99 17.36
CA GLU A 486 -11.69 14.23 17.92
C GLU A 486 -12.71 14.62 16.84
N ILE A 487 -12.31 15.37 15.81
CA ILE A 487 -13.20 15.83 14.74
C ILE A 487 -13.32 14.83 13.59
N TYR A 488 -12.20 14.26 13.14
CA TYR A 488 -12.14 13.43 11.92
C TYR A 488 -11.88 11.95 12.19
N GLY A 489 -11.74 11.54 13.46
CA GLY A 489 -11.52 10.16 13.85
C GLY A 489 -10.05 9.76 13.82
N PHE A 490 -9.64 8.95 12.84
CA PHE A 490 -8.31 8.33 12.79
C PHE A 490 -8.03 7.26 13.85
N GLU A 491 -9.06 6.55 14.30
CA GLU A 491 -8.86 5.38 15.18
C GLU A 491 -8.00 4.32 14.46
N GLY A 492 -6.97 3.84 15.13
CA GLY A 492 -6.09 2.80 14.60
C GLY A 492 -5.03 3.27 13.61
N THR A 493 -4.89 4.57 13.34
CA THR A 493 -3.77 5.09 12.52
C THR A 493 -2.95 6.15 13.25
N PRO A 494 -1.61 6.14 13.11
CA PRO A 494 -0.78 7.28 13.50
C PRO A 494 -1.11 8.49 12.62
N ILE A 495 -1.02 9.69 13.20
CA ILE A 495 -1.10 10.96 12.46
C ILE A 495 0.29 11.58 12.46
N VAL A 496 0.82 11.88 11.28
CA VAL A 496 2.10 12.58 11.11
C VAL A 496 1.80 14.06 10.87
N LEU A 497 2.34 14.94 11.71
CA LEU A 497 2.20 16.40 11.55
C LEU A 497 3.56 17.04 11.37
N ASN A 498 3.86 17.42 10.13
CA ASN A 498 5.07 18.11 9.73
C ASN A 498 4.83 19.62 9.68
N MET A 499 5.90 20.39 9.87
CA MET A 499 5.85 21.84 9.84
C MET A 499 6.98 22.36 8.96
N ARG A 500 6.65 23.28 8.06
CA ARG A 500 7.57 24.01 7.18
C ARG A 500 7.52 25.48 7.57
N ILE A 501 8.63 26.00 8.10
CA ILE A 501 8.75 27.40 8.50
C ILE A 501 9.07 28.25 7.27
N ARG A 502 8.37 29.38 7.14
CA ARG A 502 8.49 30.30 6.00
C ARG A 502 8.94 31.68 6.43
N GLU A 503 9.95 32.17 5.73
CA GLU A 503 10.37 33.57 5.78
C GLU A 503 9.68 34.36 4.68
N LYS A 504 9.29 35.58 5.01
CA LYS A 504 8.66 36.48 4.05
C LYS A 504 9.74 36.96 3.07
N ARG A 505 9.46 36.92 1.76
CA ARG A 505 10.41 37.43 0.75
C ARG A 505 10.77 38.88 1.07
N GLN A 506 12.06 39.18 1.15
CA GLN A 506 12.54 40.57 1.20
C GLN A 506 12.34 41.15 -0.20
N ARG A 507 11.48 42.18 -0.30
CA ARG A 507 11.22 42.90 -1.56
C ARG A 507 12.38 43.80 -1.93
#